data_AF-A0A1F6HT21-F1
#
_entry.id   AF-A0A1F6HT21-F1
#
_cell.length_a   1.000
_cell.length_b   1.000
_cell.length_c   1.000
_cell.angle_alpha   90.00
_cell.angle_beta   90.00
_cell.angle_gamma   90.00
#
_symmetry.space_group_name_H-M   'P 1'
#
loop_
_entity.id
_entity.type
_entity.pdbx_description
1 polymer ?
#
loop_
_entity_poly.entity_id
_entity_poly.type
_entity_poly.pdbx_seq_one_letter_code
_entity_poly.pdbx_strand_id
1 'polypeptide(L)'
;MLKNISMLDLRKRPGQVLDETFYKKYRFVVNRNKKAMAVIIPLEDFKRYFEDEDIELYSKQRIKEFLKEDRLSPSQLKLLKSQK
;
A
#
# COMPACT_ATOMS: atom_id res chain seq x y z
N MET A 1 -2.66 5.66 -17.46
CA MET A 1 -2.92 7.11 -17.21
C MET A 1 -3.02 7.34 -15.70
N LEU A 2 -2.39 8.39 -15.17
CA LEU A 2 -2.45 8.75 -13.75
C LEU A 2 -3.63 9.69 -13.48
N LYS A 3 -4.42 9.40 -12.45
CA LYS A 3 -5.59 10.18 -12.02
C LYS A 3 -5.53 10.47 -10.53
N ASN A 4 -6.17 11.56 -10.10
CA ASN A 4 -6.39 11.84 -8.69
C ASN A 4 -7.82 11.45 -8.30
N ILE A 5 -7.98 10.87 -7.11
CA ILE A 5 -9.28 10.58 -6.53
C ILE A 5 -9.29 10.96 -5.06
N SER A 6 -10.41 11.50 -4.57
CA SER A 6 -10.56 11.74 -3.13
C SER A 6 -10.91 10.44 -2.40
N MET A 7 -10.53 10.32 -1.13
CA MET A 7 -10.91 9.17 -0.31
C MET A 7 -12.43 9.02 -0.19
N LEU A 8 -13.18 10.12 -0.25
CA LEU A 8 -14.63 10.10 -0.22
C LEU A 8 -15.20 9.48 -1.50
N ASP A 9 -14.68 9.85 -2.66
CA ASP A 9 -15.14 9.30 -3.94
C ASP A 9 -14.75 7.84 -4.09
N LEU A 10 -13.55 7.47 -3.65
CA LEU A 10 -13.13 6.07 -3.62
C LEU A 10 -14.10 5.21 -2.77
N ARG A 11 -14.50 5.71 -1.59
CA ARG A 11 -15.45 5.02 -0.71
C ARG A 11 -16.83 4.84 -1.35
N LYS A 12 -17.29 5.82 -2.13
CA LYS A 12 -18.61 5.77 -2.77
C LYS A 12 -18.68 4.76 -3.92
N ARG A 13 -17.56 4.50 -4.61
CA ARG A 13 -17.53 3.67 -5.82
C ARG A 13 -16.25 2.83 -5.95
N PRO A 14 -15.93 1.98 -4.96
CA PRO A 14 -14.68 1.22 -4.96
C PRO A 14 -14.60 0.25 -6.14
N GLY A 15 -15.70 -0.44 -6.48
CA GLY A 15 -15.74 -1.40 -7.59
C GLY A 15 -15.37 -0.77 -8.93
N GLN A 16 -16.00 0.35 -9.29
CA GLN A 16 -15.69 1.07 -10.53
C GLN A 16 -14.22 1.50 -10.60
N VAL A 17 -13.65 1.96 -9.49
CA VAL A 17 -12.23 2.38 -9.46
C VAL A 17 -11.32 1.18 -9.72
N LEU A 18 -11.63 0.02 -9.13
CA LEU A 18 -10.88 -1.21 -9.38
C LEU A 18 -11.05 -1.71 -10.82
N ASP A 19 -12.24 -1.64 -11.40
CA ASP A 19 -12.47 -1.98 -12.81
C ASP A 19 -11.69 -1.06 -13.75
N GLU A 20 -11.68 0.24 -13.48
CA GLU A 20 -10.89 1.20 -14.24
C GLU A 20 -9.38 0.93 -14.10
N THR A 21 -8.92 0.55 -12.91
CA THR A 21 -7.53 0.14 -12.71
C THR A 21 -7.22 -1.14 -13.48
N PHE A 22 -8.07 -2.17 -13.40
CA PHE A 22 -7.79 -3.48 -13.99
C PHE A 22 -7.93 -3.48 -15.51
N TYR A 23 -9.08 -3.05 -16.03
CA TYR A 23 -9.40 -3.11 -17.46
C TYR A 23 -8.82 -1.95 -18.26
N LYS A 24 -8.78 -0.73 -17.68
CA LYS A 24 -8.30 0.47 -18.39
C LYS A 24 -6.87 0.86 -18.05
N LYS A 25 -6.21 0.11 -17.15
CA LYS A 25 -4.82 0.36 -16.70
C LYS A 25 -4.65 1.79 -16.16
N TYR A 26 -5.68 2.28 -15.47
CA TYR A 26 -5.61 3.56 -14.78
C TYR A 26 -4.91 3.41 -13.43
N ARG A 27 -4.08 4.40 -13.10
CA ARG A 27 -3.39 4.52 -11.81
C ARG A 27 -4.04 5.67 -11.06
N PHE A 28 -4.37 5.48 -9.80
CA PHE A 28 -5.00 6.51 -8.98
C PHE A 28 -4.10 6.91 -7.82
N VAL A 29 -3.90 8.21 -7.64
CA VAL A 29 -3.43 8.79 -6.38
C VAL A 29 -4.66 9.10 -5.54
N VAL A 30 -4.75 8.43 -4.39
CA VAL A 30 -5.81 8.64 -3.41
C VAL A 30 -5.40 9.78 -2.51
N ASN A 31 -6.25 10.80 -2.41
CA ASN A 31 -6.02 12.00 -1.62
C ASN A 31 -7.03 12.13 -0.48
N ARG A 32 -6.58 12.61 0.69
CA ARG A 32 -7.44 13.07 1.78
C ARG A 32 -6.97 14.45 2.24
N ASN A 33 -7.90 15.40 2.32
CA ASN A 33 -7.60 16.79 2.68
C ASN A 33 -6.43 17.38 1.87
N LYS A 34 -6.43 17.18 0.54
CA LYS A 34 -5.40 17.61 -0.42
C LYS A 34 -4.01 16.95 -0.24
N LYS A 35 -3.86 15.96 0.63
CA LYS A 35 -2.62 15.18 0.78
C LYS A 35 -2.78 13.83 0.11
N ALA A 36 -1.79 13.45 -0.71
CA ALA A 36 -1.66 12.10 -1.24
C ALA A 36 -1.39 11.13 -0.09
N MET A 37 -2.08 10.00 -0.09
CA MET A 37 -2.02 9.02 1.00
C MET A 37 -1.80 7.58 0.54
N ALA A 38 -2.27 7.24 -0.66
CA ALA A 38 -2.11 5.91 -1.21
C ALA A 38 -2.14 5.96 -2.74
N VAL A 39 -1.69 4.90 -3.37
CA VAL A 39 -1.85 4.67 -4.80
C VAL A 39 -2.61 3.38 -5.05
N ILE A 40 -3.46 3.38 -6.07
CA ILE A 40 -4.11 2.18 -6.61
C ILE A 40 -3.56 2.00 -8.01
N ILE A 41 -2.87 0.88 -8.22
CA ILE A 41 -2.20 0.55 -9.48
C ILE A 41 -2.58 -0.87 -9.91
N PRO A 42 -2.49 -1.20 -11.20
CA PRO A 42 -2.60 -2.57 -11.68
C PRO A 42 -1.60 -3.49 -10.97
N LEU A 43 -2.01 -4.74 -10.70
CA LEU A 43 -1.12 -5.71 -10.04
C LEU A 43 0.16 -5.99 -10.85
N GLU A 44 0.08 -5.97 -12.18
CA GLU A 44 1.24 -6.12 -13.06
C GLU A 44 2.26 -4.97 -12.91
N ASP A 45 1.79 -3.73 -12.71
CA ASP A 45 2.66 -2.58 -12.46
C ASP A 45 3.30 -2.73 -11.08
N PHE A 46 2.52 -3.11 -10.07
CA PHE A 46 3.05 -3.41 -8.74
C PHE A 46 4.13 -4.49 -8.81
N LYS A 47 3.87 -5.61 -9.48
CA LYS A 47 4.87 -6.68 -9.61
C LYS A 47 6.15 -6.18 -10.26
N ARG A 48 6.08 -5.48 -11.39
CA ARG A 48 7.27 -4.93 -12.06
C ARG A 48 8.09 -4.00 -11.17
N TYR A 49 7.44 -3.11 -10.43
CA TYR A 49 8.14 -2.21 -9.50
C TYR A 49 8.86 -2.96 -8.37
N PHE A 50 8.42 -4.19 -8.04
CA PHE A 50 8.94 -4.96 -6.92
C PHE A 50 9.69 -6.25 -7.34
N GLU A 51 9.72 -6.56 -8.64
CA GLU A 51 10.47 -7.69 -9.22
C GLU A 51 11.87 -7.26 -9.70
N ASP A 52 12.07 -5.97 -10.03
CA ASP A 52 13.33 -5.45 -10.59
C ASP A 52 14.33 -4.93 -9.53
N GLU A 53 13.95 -4.81 -8.26
CA GLU A 53 14.83 -4.28 -7.21
C GLU A 53 14.90 -5.22 -6.00
N ASP A 54 16.13 -5.43 -5.52
CA ASP A 54 16.50 -5.64 -4.13
C ASP A 54 15.90 -4.54 -3.24
N ILE A 55 14.58 -4.47 -3.17
CA ILE A 55 13.88 -3.55 -2.29
C ILE A 55 14.25 -4.05 -0.89
N GLU A 56 15.14 -3.32 -0.23
CA GLU A 56 15.27 -3.34 1.22
C GLU A 56 13.88 -3.02 1.80
N LEU A 57 13.05 -4.06 1.88
CA LEU A 57 11.74 -4.01 2.52
C LEU A 57 12.03 -3.71 3.98
N TYR A 58 11.93 -2.42 4.28
CA TYR A 58 12.23 -1.77 5.54
C TYR A 58 13.73 -1.71 5.88
N SER A 59 14.29 -0.50 5.85
CA SER A 59 15.47 -0.21 6.66
C SER A 59 15.19 -0.62 8.11
N LYS A 60 16.20 -1.10 8.85
CA LYS A 60 16.05 -1.48 10.27
C LYS A 60 15.43 -0.35 11.12
N GLN A 61 15.55 0.90 10.67
CA GLN A 61 14.92 2.08 11.27
C GLN A 61 13.41 2.07 11.08
N ARG A 62 12.91 1.75 9.88
CA ARG A 62 11.46 1.68 9.60
C ARG A 62 10.78 0.54 10.35
N ILE A 63 11.45 -0.61 10.49
CA ILE A 63 10.95 -1.73 11.33
C ILE A 63 10.80 -1.27 12.78
N LYS A 64 11.78 -0.53 13.31
CA LYS A 64 11.74 0.01 14.67
C LYS A 64 10.62 1.02 14.87
N GLU A 65 10.37 1.89 13.89
CA GLU A 65 9.24 2.82 13.90
C GLU A 65 7.90 2.08 13.90
N PHE A 66 7.78 1.07 13.04
CA PHE A 66 6.58 0.24 12.95
C PHE A 66 6.30 -0.52 14.26
N LEU A 67 7.33 -1.11 14.87
CA LEU A 67 7.23 -1.77 16.18
C LEU A 67 6.87 -0.81 17.34
N LYS A 68 7.14 0.49 17.17
CA LYS A 68 6.85 1.51 18.18
C LYS A 68 5.44 2.08 18.01
N GLU A 69 4.96 2.19 16.78
CA GLU A 69 3.65 2.75 16.44
C GLU A 69 2.53 1.71 16.50
N ASP A 70 2.76 0.48 16.02
CA ASP A 70 1.82 -0.62 16.18
C ASP A 70 2.05 -1.31 17.53
N ARG A 71 1.06 -1.20 18.41
CA ARG A 71 0.99 -1.96 19.67
C ARG A 71 0.76 -3.44 19.38
N LEU A 72 1.77 -4.11 18.82
CA LEU A 72 1.72 -5.55 18.64
C LEU A 72 1.52 -6.21 20.00
N SER A 73 0.50 -7.04 20.09
CA SER A 73 0.23 -7.80 21.30
C SER A 73 1.40 -8.77 21.56
N PRO A 74 1.73 -9.09 22.83
CA PRO A 74 2.86 -9.94 23.18
C PRO A 74 2.85 -11.33 22.50
N SER A 75 1.68 -11.82 22.10
CA SER A 75 1.51 -13.09 21.36
C SER A 75 2.06 -13.02 19.93
N GLN A 76 1.94 -11.88 19.25
CA GLN A 76 2.42 -11.69 17.88
C GLN A 76 3.95 -11.59 17.82
N LEU A 77 4.58 -11.05 18.88
CA LEU A 77 6.04 -10.97 19.01
C LEU A 77 6.72 -12.35 19.18
N LYS A 78 6.02 -13.34 19.75
CA LYS A 78 6.56 -14.70 19.92
C LYS A 78 6.63 -15.48 18.62
N LEU A 79 5.63 -15.34 17.74
CA LEU A 79 5.58 -16.01 16.43
C LEU A 79 6.71 -15.57 15.50
N LEU A 80 7.09 -14.29 15.54
CA LEU A 80 8.21 -13.75 14.75
C LEU A 80 9.58 -14.27 15.22
N LYS A 81 9.71 -14.63 16.49
CA LYS A 81 10.98 -15.12 17.07
C LYS A 81 11.16 -16.64 16.94
N SER A 82 10.08 -17.40 16.70
CA SER A 82 10.17 -18.86 16.57
C SER A 82 10.39 -19.35 15.13
N GLN A 83 10.47 -18.44 14.15
CA GLN A 83 10.83 -18.76 12.77
C GLN A 83 12.32 -18.50 12.47
N LYS A 84 13.14 -18.33 13.52
CA LYS A 84 14.60 -18.25 13.44
C LYS A 84 15.25 -19.50 13.98
#